data_AF-A0A645E1P6-F1
#
_entry.id   AF-A0A645E1P6-F1
#
_cell.length_a   1.000
_cell.length_b   1.000
_cell.length_c   1.000
_cell.angle_alpha   90.00
_cell.angle_beta   90.00
_cell.angle_gamma   90.00
#
_symmetry.space_group_name_H-M   'P 1'
#
loop_
_entity.id
_entity.type
_entity.pdbx_description
1 polymer ?
#
loop_
_entity_poly.entity_id
_entity_poly.type
_entity_poly.pdbx_seq_one_letter_code
_entity_poly.pdbx_strand_id
1 'polypeptide(L)'
;MRRAKFAAIDLKNDTLVSVCAAEDGSDQFCLTREGMMIRFKTEEVPAMGRTSKGVKAIKLAPGDSVCWAGNLSNSDQLILFSERGYAKRLMGSMSDTQGRGGKGVHAFYFNKSGSNGSYVAAFARLSEPRSFSVLQKQGELTPLTAAEIAPQDLTDRGKPYVLALLDNVVTDIVL
;
A
#
# COMPACT_ATOMS: atom_id res chain seq x y z
N MET A 1 36.47 -4.17 -4.11
CA MET A 1 35.73 -4.28 -5.38
C MET A 1 34.76 -3.10 -5.48
N ARG A 2 35.03 -2.11 -6.34
CA ARG A 2 34.16 -0.94 -6.50
C ARG A 2 32.95 -1.34 -7.33
N ARG A 3 31.77 -1.51 -6.71
CA ARG A 3 30.53 -1.82 -7.45
C ARG A 3 30.11 -0.57 -8.22
N ALA A 4 30.15 -0.63 -9.55
CA ALA A 4 29.62 0.44 -10.40
C ALA A 4 28.09 0.51 -10.23
N LYS A 5 27.55 1.73 -10.05
CA LYS A 5 26.10 1.96 -10.09
C LYS A 5 25.62 1.83 -11.53
N PHE A 6 24.43 1.25 -11.73
CA PHE A 6 23.82 1.08 -13.04
C PHE A 6 22.32 1.41 -12.97
N ALA A 7 21.73 1.81 -14.10
CA ALA A 7 20.29 2.02 -14.21
C ALA A 7 19.54 0.69 -14.09
N ALA A 8 18.45 0.67 -13.32
CA ALA A 8 17.60 -0.51 -13.11
C ALA A 8 16.25 -0.42 -13.83
N ILE A 9 15.74 0.80 -14.04
CA ILE A 9 14.50 1.12 -14.75
C ILE A 9 14.57 2.57 -15.26
N ASP A 10 13.92 2.87 -16.39
CA ASP A 10 13.77 4.24 -16.90
C ASP A 10 12.50 4.88 -16.34
N LEU A 11 12.63 5.97 -15.58
CA LEU A 11 11.52 6.71 -14.96
C LEU A 11 11.37 8.07 -15.64
N LYS A 12 10.15 8.37 -16.11
CA LYS A 12 9.82 9.66 -16.73
C LYS A 12 8.79 10.40 -15.89
N ASN A 13 9.23 11.45 -15.19
CA ASN A 13 8.40 12.23 -14.24
C ASN A 13 7.71 11.32 -13.20
N ASP A 14 8.41 10.28 -12.77
CA ASP A 14 7.91 9.26 -11.86
C ASP A 14 8.97 8.90 -10.82
N THR A 15 8.56 8.23 -9.76
CA THR A 15 9.42 7.84 -8.64
C THR A 15 9.23 6.37 -8.30
N LEU A 16 10.33 5.71 -7.92
CA LEU A 16 10.28 4.35 -7.43
C LEU A 16 9.64 4.30 -6.04
N VAL A 17 8.58 3.52 -5.89
CA VAL A 17 7.84 3.36 -4.62
C VAL A 17 8.31 2.17 -3.80
N SER A 18 8.67 1.06 -4.44
CA SER A 18 9.07 -0.17 -3.78
C SER A 18 9.93 -1.04 -4.68
N VAL A 19 10.70 -1.93 -4.05
CA VAL A 19 11.45 -2.99 -4.72
C VAL A 19 11.27 -4.26 -3.89
N CYS A 20 10.82 -5.33 -4.54
CA CYS A 20 10.75 -6.65 -3.93
C CYS A 20 11.14 -7.71 -4.96
N ALA A 21 11.65 -8.85 -4.49
CA ALA A 21 11.73 -10.04 -5.31
C ALA A 21 10.31 -10.62 -5.45
N ALA A 22 9.97 -11.19 -6.61
CA ALA A 22 8.73 -11.95 -6.74
C ALA A 22 8.80 -13.18 -5.81
N GLU A 23 7.71 -13.43 -5.09
CA GLU A 23 7.57 -14.60 -4.22
C GLU A 23 6.83 -15.71 -4.95
N ASP A 24 7.38 -16.93 -4.93
CA ASP A 24 6.72 -18.09 -5.53
C ASP A 24 5.34 -18.32 -4.88
N GLY A 25 4.33 -18.57 -5.72
CA GLY A 25 2.96 -18.76 -5.26
C GLY A 25 2.23 -17.50 -4.79
N SER A 26 2.85 -16.32 -4.90
CA SER A 26 2.22 -15.02 -4.63
C SER A 26 1.83 -14.29 -5.92
N ASP A 27 0.82 -13.45 -5.80
CA ASP A 27 0.38 -12.55 -6.86
C ASP A 27 1.03 -11.17 -6.68
N GLN A 28 0.96 -10.32 -7.70
CA GLN A 28 1.39 -8.93 -7.59
C GLN A 28 0.23 -8.04 -7.16
N PHE A 29 0.52 -7.07 -6.31
CA PHE A 29 -0.44 -6.16 -5.72
C PHE A 29 0.05 -4.72 -5.79
N CYS A 30 -0.88 -3.79 -5.98
CA CYS A 30 -0.64 -2.35 -5.86
C CYS A 30 -1.75 -1.70 -5.05
N LEU A 31 -1.37 -0.70 -4.25
CA LEU A 31 -2.27 0.17 -3.51
C LEU A 31 -2.01 1.63 -3.89
N THR A 32 -3.08 2.41 -4.05
CA THR A 32 -3.02 3.83 -4.36
C THR A 32 -3.30 4.70 -3.14
N ARG A 33 -2.91 5.97 -3.23
CA ARG A 33 -3.16 6.98 -2.20
C ARG A 33 -4.64 7.22 -2.00
N GLU A 34 -5.46 7.19 -3.06
CA GLU A 34 -6.91 7.32 -2.94
C GLU A 34 -7.61 6.03 -2.44
N GLY A 35 -6.84 5.01 -2.05
CA GLY A 35 -7.36 3.80 -1.43
C GLY A 35 -7.92 2.79 -2.43
N MET A 36 -7.42 2.79 -3.68
CA MET A 36 -7.71 1.73 -4.66
C MET A 36 -6.64 0.66 -4.60
N MET A 37 -7.03 -0.61 -4.75
CA MET A 37 -6.10 -1.73 -4.83
C MET A 37 -6.37 -2.61 -6.04
N ILE A 38 -5.32 -3.21 -6.58
CA ILE A 38 -5.43 -4.26 -7.59
C ILE A 38 -4.50 -5.40 -7.24
N ARG A 39 -4.95 -6.64 -7.52
CA ARG A 39 -4.14 -7.85 -7.47
C ARG A 39 -4.24 -8.55 -8.82
N PHE A 40 -3.12 -9.00 -9.37
CA PHE A 40 -3.06 -9.71 -10.64
C PHE A 40 -1.94 -10.76 -10.61
N LYS A 41 -2.01 -11.73 -11.51
CA LYS A 41 -1.07 -12.85 -11.53
C LYS A 41 0.35 -12.38 -11.87
N THR A 42 1.36 -12.91 -11.17
CA THR A 42 2.76 -12.54 -11.40
C THR A 42 3.20 -12.82 -12.84
N GLU A 43 2.62 -13.86 -13.44
CA GLU A 43 2.84 -14.27 -14.83
C GLU A 43 2.36 -13.22 -15.85
N GLU A 44 1.48 -12.28 -15.47
CA GLU A 44 1.07 -11.17 -16.33
C GLU A 44 2.13 -10.06 -16.46
N VAL A 45 3.21 -10.13 -15.67
CA VAL A 45 4.35 -9.22 -15.73
C VAL A 45 5.48 -9.85 -16.55
N PRO A 46 5.77 -9.34 -17.76
CA PRO A 46 6.86 -9.87 -18.56
C PRO A 46 8.22 -9.52 -17.96
N ALA A 47 9.18 -10.44 -18.07
CA ALA A 47 10.58 -10.13 -17.83
C ALA A 47 11.08 -9.11 -18.86
N MET A 48 11.69 -8.02 -18.40
CA MET A 48 12.14 -6.92 -19.25
C MET A 48 13.57 -6.50 -18.92
N GLY A 49 14.26 -5.91 -19.90
CA GLY A 49 15.57 -5.31 -19.70
C GLY A 49 15.53 -4.07 -18.81
N ARG A 50 16.68 -3.73 -18.22
CA ARG A 50 16.87 -2.61 -17.29
C ARG A 50 16.59 -1.21 -17.88
N THR A 51 16.62 -1.09 -19.20
CA THR A 51 16.36 0.16 -19.92
C THR A 51 14.87 0.33 -20.27
N SER A 52 14.01 -0.61 -19.87
CA SER A 52 12.57 -0.51 -20.10
C SER A 52 11.89 0.48 -19.13
N LYS A 53 10.68 0.88 -19.49
CA LYS A 53 9.81 1.76 -18.67
C LYS A 53 8.82 1.00 -17.79
N GLY A 54 8.91 -0.33 -17.76
CA GLY A 54 7.92 -1.17 -17.09
C GLY A 54 6.61 -1.36 -17.87
N VAL A 55 5.66 -2.05 -17.23
CA VAL A 55 4.29 -2.26 -17.71
C VAL A 55 3.30 -1.66 -16.72
N LYS A 56 2.12 -1.26 -17.21
CA LYS A 56 1.08 -0.68 -16.35
C LYS A 56 0.48 -1.75 -15.43
N ALA A 57 0.55 -1.55 -14.11
CA ALA A 57 -0.04 -2.42 -13.11
C ALA A 57 -1.51 -2.06 -12.80
N ILE A 58 -1.78 -0.77 -12.54
CA ILE A 58 -3.11 -0.24 -12.22
C ILE A 58 -3.43 0.99 -13.08
N LYS A 59 -4.70 1.17 -13.42
CA LYS A 59 -5.21 2.40 -14.05
C LYS A 59 -5.61 3.39 -12.96
N LEU A 60 -4.81 4.43 -12.79
CA LEU A 60 -5.04 5.50 -11.83
C LEU A 60 -6.15 6.47 -12.27
N ALA A 61 -6.88 7.00 -11.30
CA ALA A 61 -7.72 8.18 -11.48
C ALA A 61 -6.86 9.45 -11.64
N PRO A 62 -7.38 10.54 -12.21
CA PRO A 62 -6.65 11.81 -12.28
C PRO A 62 -6.27 12.31 -10.88
N GLY A 63 -4.98 12.51 -10.63
CA GLY A 63 -4.46 12.97 -9.33
C GLY A 63 -4.06 11.85 -8.36
N ASP A 64 -4.48 10.61 -8.63
CA ASP A 64 -4.10 9.45 -7.81
C ASP A 64 -2.67 8.97 -8.15
N SER A 65 -2.06 8.26 -7.20
CA SER A 65 -0.72 7.70 -7.33
C SER A 65 -0.59 6.41 -6.52
N VAL A 66 0.27 5.51 -6.97
CA VAL A 66 0.61 4.30 -6.21
C VAL A 66 1.40 4.72 -4.96
N CYS A 67 1.01 4.21 -3.79
CA CYS A 67 1.75 4.38 -2.54
C CYS A 67 2.48 3.10 -2.11
N TRP A 68 2.05 1.94 -2.60
CA TRP A 68 2.70 0.66 -2.31
C TRP A 68 2.52 -0.33 -3.45
N ALA A 69 3.54 -1.15 -3.70
CA ALA A 69 3.47 -2.28 -4.61
C ALA A 69 4.35 -3.45 -4.13
N GLY A 70 3.93 -4.68 -4.39
CA GLY A 70 4.70 -5.87 -4.04
C GLY A 70 3.89 -7.15 -4.12
N ASN A 71 4.39 -8.22 -3.50
CA ASN A 71 3.70 -9.51 -3.48
C ASN A 71 2.48 -9.48 -2.54
N LEU A 72 1.48 -10.32 -2.83
CA LEU A 72 0.36 -10.57 -1.95
C LEU A 72 -0.06 -12.04 -1.96
N SER A 73 -0.18 -12.62 -0.77
CA SER A 73 -0.77 -13.93 -0.52
C SER A 73 -2.17 -13.80 0.11
N ASN A 74 -2.95 -14.88 0.10
CA ASN A 74 -4.27 -14.89 0.76
C ASN A 74 -4.18 -14.79 2.29
N SER A 75 -3.07 -15.25 2.88
CA SER A 75 -2.85 -15.25 4.33
C SER A 75 -2.28 -13.93 4.86
N ASP A 76 -1.80 -13.06 3.98
CA ASP A 76 -1.23 -11.78 4.38
C ASP A 76 -2.29 -10.87 5.03
N GLN A 77 -1.87 -10.08 6.02
CA GLN A 77 -2.65 -9.00 6.61
C GLN A 77 -2.18 -7.68 6.04
N LEU A 78 -3.13 -6.86 5.61
CA LEU A 78 -2.89 -5.54 5.06
C LEU A 78 -3.35 -4.51 6.07
N ILE A 79 -2.41 -3.71 6.57
CA ILE A 79 -2.67 -2.63 7.51
C ILE A 79 -2.62 -1.33 6.72
N LEU A 80 -3.74 -0.62 6.67
CA LEU A 80 -3.88 0.66 5.97
C LEU A 80 -4.13 1.75 7.00
N PHE A 81 -3.36 2.83 6.97
CA PHE A 81 -3.60 4.04 7.76
C PHE A 81 -3.83 5.23 6.83
N SER A 82 -4.86 6.02 7.14
CA SER A 82 -5.01 7.36 6.58
C SER A 82 -4.10 8.36 7.26
N GLU A 83 -3.94 9.54 6.66
CA GLU A 83 -3.16 10.63 7.24
C GLU A 83 -3.73 11.13 8.58
N ARG A 84 -5.03 10.90 8.82
CA ARG A 84 -5.72 11.25 10.07
C ARG A 84 -5.70 10.14 11.13
N GLY A 85 -4.90 9.10 10.93
CA GLY A 85 -4.75 8.03 11.92
C GLY A 85 -5.95 7.07 12.00
N TYR A 86 -6.82 7.08 10.99
CA TYR A 86 -7.82 6.03 10.83
C TYR A 86 -7.17 4.83 10.18
N ALA A 87 -7.43 3.63 10.70
CA ALA A 87 -6.87 2.41 10.18
C ALA A 87 -7.90 1.31 9.99
N LYS A 88 -7.56 0.40 9.09
CA LYS A 88 -8.26 -0.87 8.88
C LYS A 88 -7.26 -1.97 8.62
N ARG A 89 -7.61 -3.19 9.07
CA ARG A 89 -6.91 -4.42 8.71
C ARG A 89 -7.76 -5.20 7.72
N LEU A 90 -7.19 -5.50 6.56
CA LEU A 90 -7.80 -6.39 5.56
C LEU A 90 -7.03 -7.71 5.51
N MET A 91 -7.70 -8.77 5.08
CA MET A 91 -7.04 -10.02 4.68
C MET A 91 -6.69 -9.95 3.19
N GLY A 92 -5.54 -10.48 2.80
CA GLY A 92 -5.13 -10.55 1.39
C GLY A 92 -6.11 -11.32 0.50
N SER A 93 -6.83 -12.28 1.09
CA SER A 93 -7.94 -13.01 0.46
C SER A 93 -9.12 -12.13 0.02
N MET A 94 -9.26 -10.91 0.56
CA MET A 94 -10.31 -9.97 0.13
C MET A 94 -9.95 -9.24 -1.18
N SER A 95 -8.70 -9.31 -1.61
CA SER A 95 -8.29 -8.77 -2.91
C SER A 95 -8.32 -9.89 -3.94
N ASP A 96 -9.47 -10.07 -4.59
CA ASP A 96 -9.58 -11.01 -5.71
C ASP A 96 -8.66 -10.60 -6.87
N THR A 97 -8.10 -11.59 -7.57
CA THR A 97 -7.32 -11.38 -8.78
C THR A 97 -8.17 -10.80 -9.91
N GLN A 98 -7.61 -9.82 -10.60
CA GLN A 98 -8.17 -9.15 -11.77
C GLN A 98 -7.10 -9.05 -12.87
N GLY A 99 -7.49 -8.70 -14.09
CA GLY A 99 -6.52 -8.48 -15.16
C GLY A 99 -5.63 -7.24 -14.90
N ARG A 100 -4.33 -7.37 -15.17
CA ARG A 100 -3.36 -6.28 -15.02
C ARG A 100 -3.76 -5.04 -15.82
N GLY A 101 -3.62 -3.86 -15.22
CA GLY A 101 -3.98 -2.58 -15.82
C GLY A 101 -5.46 -2.19 -15.65
N GLY A 102 -6.22 -2.97 -14.88
CA GLY A 102 -7.56 -2.63 -14.42
C GLY A 102 -7.58 -1.43 -13.47
N LYS A 103 -8.79 -0.97 -13.12
CA LYS A 103 -8.99 0.12 -12.14
C LYS A 103 -8.80 -0.34 -10.69
N GLY A 104 -8.88 -1.65 -10.44
CA GLY A 104 -8.91 -2.19 -9.09
C GLY A 104 -10.24 -2.00 -8.38
N VAL A 105 -10.25 -2.28 -7.08
CA VAL A 105 -11.38 -2.13 -6.15
C VAL A 105 -10.98 -1.26 -4.97
N HIS A 106 -11.94 -0.74 -4.22
CA HIS A 106 -11.63 0.04 -3.03
C HIS A 106 -11.04 -0.85 -1.93
N ALA A 107 -9.89 -0.42 -1.41
CA ALA A 107 -9.30 -0.89 -0.17
C ALA A 107 -9.63 0.05 0.99
N PHE A 108 -9.86 1.35 0.76
CA PHE A 108 -10.20 2.33 1.79
C PHE A 108 -11.17 3.37 1.23
N TYR A 109 -12.19 3.73 2.01
CA TYR A 109 -13.17 4.76 1.64
C TYR A 109 -12.99 6.02 2.49
N PHE A 110 -12.78 7.16 1.83
CA PHE A 110 -12.70 8.46 2.49
C PHE A 110 -14.07 9.15 2.58
N ASN A 111 -14.30 9.85 3.69
CA ASN A 111 -15.50 10.65 3.91
C ASN A 111 -15.40 11.96 3.13
N LYS A 112 -16.51 12.41 2.53
CA LYS A 112 -16.57 13.73 1.89
C LYS A 112 -16.30 14.89 2.88
N SER A 113 -16.57 14.68 4.16
CA SER A 113 -16.24 15.63 5.24
C SER A 113 -14.74 15.68 5.56
N GLY A 114 -13.95 14.73 5.04
CA GLY A 114 -12.55 14.53 5.39
C GLY A 114 -12.33 13.94 6.78
N SER A 115 -13.37 13.54 7.51
CA SER A 115 -13.23 13.19 8.94
C SER A 115 -12.28 12.01 9.20
N ASN A 116 -12.22 11.03 8.30
CA ASN A 116 -11.28 9.91 8.36
C ASN A 116 -10.04 10.09 7.48
N GLY A 117 -9.83 11.30 6.97
CA GLY A 117 -8.75 11.63 6.06
C GLY A 117 -9.16 11.68 4.59
N SER A 118 -8.15 11.79 3.74
CA SER A 118 -8.28 11.99 2.30
C SER A 118 -7.34 11.09 1.49
N TYR A 119 -6.36 10.46 2.13
CA TYR A 119 -5.45 9.52 1.46
C TYR A 119 -4.87 8.48 2.41
N VAL A 120 -4.41 7.36 1.86
CA VAL A 120 -3.63 6.36 2.57
C VAL A 120 -2.22 6.91 2.77
N ALA A 121 -1.86 7.17 4.02
CA ALA A 121 -0.57 7.73 4.39
C ALA A 121 0.48 6.66 4.68
N ALA A 122 0.06 5.51 5.22
CA ALA A 122 0.97 4.41 5.52
C ALA A 122 0.32 3.05 5.24
N PHE A 123 1.15 2.08 4.87
CA PHE A 123 0.73 0.73 4.54
C PHE A 123 1.77 -0.29 5.02
N ALA A 124 1.30 -1.40 5.58
CA ALA A 124 2.13 -2.56 5.85
C ALA A 124 1.45 -3.85 5.39
N ARG A 125 2.20 -4.67 4.64
CA ARG A 125 1.88 -6.08 4.40
C ARG A 125 2.58 -6.91 5.47
N LEU A 126 1.82 -7.70 6.20
CA LEU A 126 2.32 -8.59 7.25
C LEU A 126 1.99 -10.03 6.86
N SER A 127 3.01 -10.88 6.65
CA SER A 127 2.82 -12.32 6.43
C SER A 127 2.37 -13.04 7.70
N GLU A 128 2.67 -12.45 8.86
CA GLU A 128 2.26 -12.92 10.18
C GLU A 128 1.94 -11.72 11.09
N PRO A 129 1.01 -11.86 12.06
CA PRO A 129 0.73 -10.81 13.03
C PRO A 129 1.99 -10.41 13.81
N ARG A 130 2.29 -9.11 13.85
CA ARG A 130 3.42 -8.56 14.63
C ARG A 130 3.11 -7.16 15.16
N SER A 131 3.98 -6.70 16.05
CA SER A 131 4.02 -5.31 16.50
C SER A 131 4.63 -4.40 15.43
N PHE A 132 4.21 -3.15 15.44
CA PHE A 132 4.74 -2.07 14.61
C PHE A 132 4.55 -0.74 15.33
N SER A 133 5.13 0.33 14.81
CA SER A 133 4.89 1.69 15.29
C SER A 133 4.38 2.57 14.16
N VAL A 134 3.38 3.40 14.44
CA VAL A 134 2.91 4.42 13.50
C VAL A 134 3.70 5.70 13.74
N LEU A 135 4.39 6.18 12.72
CA LEU A 135 5.17 7.42 12.76
C LEU A 135 4.28 8.59 12.34
N GLN A 136 4.30 9.65 13.14
CA GLN A 136 3.69 10.94 12.82
C GLN A 136 4.75 11.95 12.39
N LYS A 137 4.31 13.00 11.69
CA LYS A 137 5.18 14.02 11.09
C LYS A 137 6.10 14.72 12.10
N GLN A 138 5.67 14.90 13.35
CA GLN A 138 6.48 15.53 14.40
C GLN A 138 7.41 14.54 15.13
N GLY A 139 7.44 13.27 14.68
CA GLY A 139 8.37 12.24 15.14
C GLY A 139 7.80 11.31 16.21
N GLU A 140 6.54 11.47 16.62
CA GLU A 140 5.90 10.57 17.56
C GLU A 140 5.75 9.18 16.95
N LEU A 141 6.01 8.17 17.77
CA LEU A 141 5.82 6.77 17.46
C LEU A 141 4.72 6.21 18.36
N THR A 142 3.61 5.82 17.77
CA THR A 142 2.54 5.11 18.49
C THR A 142 2.71 3.61 18.28
N PRO A 143 3.14 2.84 19.30
CA PRO A 143 3.28 1.40 19.19
C PRO A 143 1.91 0.74 19.13
N LEU A 144 1.72 -0.17 18.19
CA LEU A 144 0.49 -0.95 17.98
C LEU A 144 0.85 -2.38 17.56
N THR A 145 -0.14 -3.26 17.59
CA THR A 145 -0.06 -4.61 17.06
C THR A 145 -1.10 -4.82 15.97
N ALA A 146 -0.82 -5.75 15.05
CA ALA A 146 -1.80 -6.14 14.04
C ALA A 146 -3.13 -6.58 14.66
N ALA A 147 -3.11 -7.18 15.86
CA ALA A 147 -4.30 -7.65 16.56
C ALA A 147 -5.19 -6.51 17.07
N GLU A 148 -4.62 -5.37 17.45
CA GLU A 148 -5.38 -4.19 17.89
C GLU A 148 -6.15 -3.53 16.73
N ILE A 149 -5.63 -3.63 15.51
CA ILE A 149 -6.34 -3.16 14.31
C ILE A 149 -7.45 -4.16 13.96
N ALA A 150 -8.69 -3.69 14.09
CA ALA A 150 -9.87 -4.49 13.83
C ALA A 150 -9.89 -4.96 12.37
N PRO A 151 -10.12 -6.26 12.11
CA PRO A 151 -10.45 -6.73 10.77
C PRO A 151 -11.71 -6.00 10.28
N GLN A 152 -11.70 -5.60 9.02
CA GLN A 152 -12.80 -4.87 8.40
C GLN A 152 -13.02 -5.34 6.96
N ASP A 153 -14.20 -5.04 6.41
CA ASP A 153 -14.52 -5.32 5.02
C ASP A 153 -13.99 -4.23 4.09
N LEU A 154 -14.08 -4.46 2.77
CA LEU A 154 -13.64 -3.48 1.78
C LEU A 154 -14.42 -2.17 1.86
N THR A 155 -15.72 -2.23 2.16
CA THR A 155 -16.64 -1.08 2.26
C THR A 155 -16.45 -0.24 3.53
N ASP A 156 -15.73 -0.76 4.52
CA ASP A 156 -15.46 -0.05 5.76
C ASP A 156 -14.44 1.08 5.61
N ARG A 157 -14.61 2.09 6.45
CA ARG A 157 -13.93 3.40 6.39
C ARG A 157 -12.79 3.57 7.39
N GLY A 158 -12.37 2.48 8.04
CA GLY A 158 -11.41 2.52 9.13
C GLY A 158 -12.01 2.97 10.47
N LYS A 159 -11.28 2.73 11.56
CA LYS A 159 -11.53 3.27 12.90
C LYS A 159 -10.35 4.14 13.33
N PRO A 160 -10.55 5.13 14.21
CA PRO A 160 -9.44 5.95 14.70
C PRO A 160 -8.54 5.11 15.63
N TYR A 161 -7.25 5.08 15.34
CA TYR A 161 -6.23 4.38 16.15
C TYR A 161 -5.09 5.30 16.60
N VAL A 162 -4.81 6.34 15.81
CA VAL A 162 -3.78 7.34 16.11
C VAL A 162 -4.42 8.71 16.08
N LEU A 163 -4.16 9.52 17.12
CA LEU A 163 -4.69 10.87 17.21
C LEU A 163 -3.80 11.82 16.37
N ALA A 164 -4.10 11.93 15.08
CA ALA A 164 -3.47 12.90 14.20
C ALA A 164 -4.24 14.23 14.21
N LEU A 165 -3.64 15.27 14.79
CA LEU A 165 -4.23 16.59 14.92
C LEU A 165 -3.51 17.61 14.03
N LEU A 166 -4.30 18.50 13.43
CA LEU A 166 -3.81 19.62 12.62
C LEU A 166 -2.83 19.16 11.53
N ASP A 167 -1.55 19.52 11.65
CA ASP A 167 -0.49 19.21 10.71
C ASP A 167 0.35 17.98 11.11
N ASN A 168 0.12 17.40 12.29
CA ASN A 168 0.81 16.21 12.77
C ASN A 168 0.15 14.92 12.28
N VAL A 169 0.23 14.71 10.97
CA VAL A 169 -0.35 13.56 10.26
C VAL A 169 0.48 12.30 10.41
N VAL A 170 -0.15 11.14 10.21
CA VAL A 170 0.57 9.88 10.00
C VAL A 170 1.42 9.99 8.74
N THR A 171 2.65 9.48 8.79
CA THR A 171 3.58 9.48 7.66
C THR A 171 4.12 8.10 7.31
N ASP A 172 4.19 7.15 8.25
CA ASP A 172 4.72 5.82 7.97
C ASP A 172 4.31 4.76 9.01
N ILE A 173 4.55 3.49 8.69
CA ILE A 173 4.55 2.35 9.61
C ILE A 173 5.97 1.79 9.70
N VAL A 174 6.49 1.72 10.91
CA VAL A 174 7.81 1.15 11.22
C VAL A 174 7.63 -0.26 11.79
N LEU A 175 8.22 -1.26 11.12
CA LEU A 175 8.12 -2.70 11.46
C LEU A 175 9.27 -3.22 12.32
#